data_AF-A0A8B8EUN2-F1
#
_entry.id   AF-A0A8B8EUN2-F1
#
_cell.length_a   1.000
_cell.length_b   1.000
_cell.length_c   1.000
_cell.angle_alpha   90.00
_cell.angle_beta   90.00
_cell.angle_gamma   90.00
#
_symmetry.space_group_name_H-M   'P 1'
#
loop_
_entity.id
_entity.type
_entity.pdbx_description
1 polymer ?
#
loop_
_entity_poly.entity_id
_entity_poly.type
_entity_poly.pdbx_seq_one_letter_code
_entity_poly.pdbx_strand_id
1 'polypeptide(L)'
;MLLVFVSILGTGSVSAATNLTATINGLFHKLQNMQTTKYNPAVPPLVWAKFPGVYESDVKMYFHGAPEDSTLRYAFGVFDNNMFATAWVTACLLEAYKYGKAPKPTTEMLDLSINFIMDHRNKNLNYTNSIMAFWPQIYNEKAKGYVSTPVNLLDLFNSTYLIDWDPVYQELDKLGLHHVTETIKRLLASRESYQHVFKIPPDFDDTSVNLGLGSLLKDFIVDFPTSSALWQSRNSNLSSIFTSMKHYAYKPTTNDTRVNTIDTRTYFYMRRFLEDVKAKNKSLSLVTTWVQDFEDLKTQYYHGIITPSDVNNVDVTVSANALYGITNGILSGLATTEVLEDPEIQQLYLNTSTMIAFQINTNFSGRPDLALTYYPSVMEFYWFVARTYAQLTRRHRAGGLPHPAMNTVMEDLKQALCDTMTKTVVKEAVYNTSNMVYYDDFLGNGDHDKDGKPVKYGEDRLFTTSMAINALITTWTYYNDVTGHLHWDENTPADVKKVVAASVNFLNTYILGDEYKPWNTFFSGSFKGHGTSSSQYPSNRNGHINGTKIHIREMEGVAAESWYDGQLKQLKTPTIFHGYNSDPSYFPFWSSESYTYVTSMLALSTFNNIADNDNASNLSV
;
A
#
# COMPACT_ATOMS: atom_id res chain seq x y z
N MET A 1 -42.19 18.86 -26.00
CA MET A 1 -41.63 20.18 -26.36
C MET A 1 -40.15 19.96 -26.65
N LEU A 2 -39.78 20.04 -27.92
CA LEU A 2 -38.40 19.92 -28.41
C LEU A 2 -37.53 21.04 -27.84
N LEU A 3 -36.31 20.72 -27.41
CA LEU A 3 -35.19 21.65 -27.48
C LEU A 3 -33.96 20.86 -27.95
N VAL A 4 -33.68 21.05 -29.23
CA VAL A 4 -32.51 20.62 -29.98
C VAL A 4 -31.34 21.48 -29.51
N PHE A 5 -30.29 20.88 -28.96
CA PHE A 5 -28.99 21.54 -28.84
C PHE A 5 -28.09 21.10 -29.98
N VAL A 6 -27.85 22.05 -30.88
CA VAL A 6 -26.93 21.95 -32.01
C VAL A 6 -25.51 21.93 -31.48
N SER A 7 -24.79 20.88 -31.85
CA SER A 7 -23.34 20.73 -31.82
C SER A 7 -22.64 21.88 -32.53
N ILE A 8 -21.86 22.68 -31.80
CA ILE A 8 -20.81 23.52 -32.38
C ILE A 8 -19.52 22.70 -32.28
N LEU A 9 -19.19 22.05 -33.40
CA LEU A 9 -17.87 21.52 -33.68
C LEU A 9 -16.89 22.68 -33.78
N GLY A 10 -16.27 23.04 -32.66
CA GLY A 10 -15.04 23.79 -32.64
C GLY A 10 -13.89 22.83 -32.91
N THR A 11 -13.41 22.79 -34.15
CA THR A 11 -12.07 22.26 -34.48
C THR A 11 -11.03 23.22 -33.90
N GLY A 12 -10.84 23.17 -32.59
CA GLY A 12 -9.68 23.72 -31.92
C GLY A 12 -8.60 22.65 -31.89
N SER A 13 -7.57 22.83 -32.69
CA SER A 13 -6.30 22.12 -32.52
C SER A 13 -5.76 22.45 -31.11
N VAL A 14 -5.99 21.56 -30.14
CA VAL A 14 -5.41 21.68 -28.80
C VAL A 14 -3.94 21.27 -28.89
N SER A 15 -3.07 22.21 -29.29
CA SER A 15 -1.67 22.16 -28.91
C SER A 15 -1.48 23.13 -27.73
N ALA A 16 -2.08 22.79 -26.59
CA ALA A 16 -1.73 23.45 -25.33
C ALA A 16 -0.38 22.89 -24.89
N ALA A 17 0.68 23.69 -24.99
CA ALA A 17 1.90 23.41 -24.23
C ALA A 17 1.49 23.22 -22.76
N THR A 18 1.74 22.03 -22.23
CA THR A 18 1.22 21.52 -20.97
C THR A 18 1.76 22.36 -19.80
N ASN A 19 0.96 23.27 -19.22
CA ASN A 19 1.39 24.06 -18.06
C ASN A 19 1.35 23.21 -16.78
N LEU A 20 2.34 22.32 -16.63
CA LEU A 20 2.50 21.43 -15.48
C LEU A 20 2.50 22.20 -14.15
N THR A 21 3.14 23.36 -14.11
CA THR A 21 3.22 24.22 -12.91
C THR A 21 1.83 24.62 -12.39
N ALA A 22 0.89 24.96 -13.29
CA ALA A 22 -0.47 25.31 -12.89
C ALA A 22 -1.19 24.11 -12.25
N THR A 23 -1.05 22.92 -12.83
CA THR A 23 -1.64 21.68 -12.28
C THR A 23 -1.03 21.30 -10.94
N ILE A 24 0.31 21.38 -10.81
CA ILE A 24 1.03 21.12 -9.56
C ILE A 24 0.52 22.05 -8.45
N ASN A 25 0.38 23.35 -8.72
CA ASN A 25 -0.16 24.31 -7.75
C ASN A 25 -1.64 24.03 -7.41
N GLY A 26 -2.44 23.65 -8.40
CA GLY A 26 -3.84 23.24 -8.19
C GLY A 26 -3.96 22.02 -7.27
N LEU A 27 -3.11 21.02 -7.47
CA LEU A 27 -3.04 19.82 -6.62
C LEU A 27 -2.62 20.18 -5.20
N PHE A 28 -1.59 21.01 -5.04
CA PHE A 28 -1.13 21.47 -3.73
C PHE A 28 -2.25 22.18 -2.97
N HIS A 29 -2.97 23.11 -3.61
CA HIS A 29 -4.11 23.80 -2.99
C HIS A 29 -5.25 22.83 -2.62
N LYS A 30 -5.53 21.82 -3.45
CA LYS A 30 -6.54 20.80 -3.13
C LYS A 30 -6.14 20.03 -1.88
N LEU A 31 -4.88 19.60 -1.79
CA LEU A 31 -4.33 18.90 -0.62
C LEU A 31 -4.42 19.73 0.66
N GLN A 32 -4.07 21.02 0.61
CA GLN A 32 -4.20 21.93 1.75
C GLN A 32 -5.63 21.97 2.31
N ASN A 33 -6.63 21.92 1.44
CA ASN A 33 -8.04 21.98 1.83
C ASN A 33 -8.60 20.62 2.31
N MET A 34 -7.91 19.51 2.01
CA MET A 34 -8.35 18.15 2.35
C MET A 34 -7.83 17.67 3.72
N GLN A 35 -6.84 18.34 4.32
CA GLN A 35 -6.39 18.01 5.67
C GLN A 35 -7.44 18.46 6.70
N THR A 36 -7.83 17.54 7.59
CA THR A 36 -8.74 17.88 8.68
C THR A 36 -7.99 18.74 9.70
N THR A 37 -8.38 19.99 9.91
CA THR A 37 -7.68 20.91 10.84
C THR A 37 -8.24 20.90 12.26
N LYS A 38 -9.45 20.37 12.46
CA LYS A 38 -10.15 20.34 13.75
C LYS A 38 -10.90 19.03 13.93
N TYR A 39 -11.10 18.63 15.17
CA TYR A 39 -11.88 17.44 15.49
C TYR A 39 -13.34 17.66 15.08
N ASN A 40 -13.86 16.75 14.26
CA ASN A 40 -15.27 16.68 13.90
C ASN A 40 -15.88 15.47 14.60
N PRO A 41 -16.87 15.64 15.50
CA PRO A 41 -17.52 14.53 16.17
C PRO A 41 -18.39 13.71 15.21
N ALA A 42 -18.54 12.42 15.48
CA ALA A 42 -19.42 11.54 14.72
C ALA A 42 -20.91 11.75 15.08
N VAL A 43 -21.77 11.60 14.07
CA VAL A 43 -23.22 11.35 14.18
C VAL A 43 -23.56 10.21 13.21
N PRO A 44 -23.21 8.94 13.55
CA PRO A 44 -23.40 7.81 12.65
C PRO A 44 -24.88 7.55 12.31
N PRO A 45 -25.20 7.08 11.09
CA PRO A 45 -24.32 6.87 9.94
C PRO A 45 -24.17 8.11 9.02
N LEU A 46 -24.61 9.29 9.47
CA LEU A 46 -24.71 10.50 8.65
C LEU A 46 -23.42 11.32 8.62
N VAL A 47 -22.70 11.37 9.74
CA VAL A 47 -21.47 12.13 9.91
C VAL A 47 -20.46 11.24 10.60
N TRP A 48 -19.28 11.08 10.00
CA TRP A 48 -18.18 10.30 10.56
C TRP A 48 -17.25 11.18 11.39
N ALA A 49 -16.62 10.62 12.43
CA ALA A 49 -15.61 11.34 13.18
C ALA A 49 -14.38 11.59 12.28
N LYS A 50 -13.84 12.81 12.32
CA LYS A 50 -12.57 13.16 11.65
C LYS A 50 -11.61 13.77 12.66
N PHE A 51 -10.40 13.23 12.76
CA PHE A 51 -9.41 13.68 13.74
C PHE A 51 -8.49 14.78 13.16
N PRO A 52 -8.03 15.76 13.95
CA PRO A 52 -7.10 16.77 13.46
C PRO A 52 -5.84 16.13 12.88
N GLY A 53 -5.35 16.65 11.75
CA GLY A 53 -4.17 16.19 11.03
C GLY A 53 -4.39 15.09 10.01
N VAL A 54 -5.53 14.39 10.04
CA VAL A 54 -5.81 13.29 9.10
C VAL A 54 -6.07 13.82 7.69
N TYR A 55 -5.53 13.12 6.69
CA TYR A 55 -5.97 13.22 5.30
C TYR A 55 -7.04 12.16 5.01
N GLU A 56 -8.06 12.55 4.25
CA GLU A 56 -9.22 11.71 3.99
C GLU A 56 -8.86 10.35 3.37
N SER A 57 -9.43 9.30 3.95
CA SER A 57 -9.40 7.91 3.51
C SER A 57 -10.76 7.30 3.83
N ASP A 58 -11.28 6.46 2.94
CA ASP A 58 -12.56 5.79 3.12
C ASP A 58 -12.39 4.27 3.03
N VAL A 59 -13.05 3.55 3.94
CA VAL A 59 -13.34 2.12 3.77
C VAL A 59 -14.53 1.99 2.82
N LYS A 60 -14.31 1.26 1.74
CA LYS A 60 -15.28 0.95 0.70
C LYS A 60 -15.42 -0.57 0.55
N MET A 61 -16.48 -0.99 -0.12
CA MET A 61 -16.69 -2.38 -0.51
C MET A 61 -16.57 -2.48 -2.02
N TYR A 62 -15.78 -3.44 -2.50
CA TYR A 62 -15.57 -3.64 -3.92
C TYR A 62 -16.74 -4.41 -4.54
N PHE A 63 -17.89 -3.75 -4.65
CA PHE A 63 -19.03 -4.26 -5.41
C PHE A 63 -18.72 -4.12 -6.89
N HIS A 64 -18.78 -5.19 -7.67
CA HIS A 64 -18.55 -5.17 -9.11
C HIS A 64 -19.52 -6.12 -9.81
N GLY A 65 -19.77 -5.89 -11.10
CA GLY A 65 -20.65 -6.75 -11.90
C GLY A 65 -21.77 -5.95 -12.55
N ALA A 66 -22.99 -6.05 -12.03
CA ALA A 66 -24.14 -5.38 -12.62
C ALA A 66 -24.11 -3.85 -12.41
N PRO A 67 -24.84 -3.05 -13.20
CA PRO A 67 -24.84 -1.59 -13.07
C PRO A 67 -25.13 -1.09 -11.65
N GLU A 68 -25.98 -1.77 -10.92
CA GLU A 68 -26.33 -1.44 -9.55
C GLU A 68 -25.25 -1.79 -8.52
N ASP A 69 -24.41 -2.81 -8.77
CA ASP A 69 -23.21 -3.08 -7.96
C ASP A 69 -22.22 -1.90 -8.06
N SER A 70 -21.99 -1.39 -9.27
CA SER A 70 -21.16 -0.20 -9.46
C SER A 70 -21.76 1.00 -8.71
N THR A 71 -23.09 1.18 -8.76
CA THR A 71 -23.78 2.26 -8.02
C THR A 71 -23.58 2.13 -6.51
N LEU A 72 -23.65 0.91 -5.95
CA LEU A 72 -23.38 0.66 -4.53
C LEU A 72 -21.93 1.01 -4.17
N ARG A 73 -20.97 0.69 -5.04
CA ARG A 73 -19.55 1.03 -4.86
C ARG A 73 -19.34 2.56 -4.78
N TYR A 74 -20.11 3.34 -5.54
CA TYR A 74 -20.15 4.81 -5.46
C TYR A 74 -20.86 5.35 -4.24
N ALA A 75 -21.97 4.73 -3.83
CA ALA A 75 -22.79 5.21 -2.72
C ALA A 75 -22.20 4.87 -1.34
N PHE A 76 -21.44 3.78 -1.22
CA PHE A 76 -20.90 3.32 0.06
C PHE A 76 -19.49 3.87 0.33
N GLY A 77 -19.28 4.37 1.54
CA GLY A 77 -17.99 4.81 2.05
C GLY A 77 -18.08 5.15 3.54
N VAL A 78 -17.09 4.70 4.32
CA VAL A 78 -16.96 5.03 5.73
C VAL A 78 -15.61 5.69 5.93
N PHE A 79 -15.61 6.95 6.38
CA PHE A 79 -14.37 7.67 6.65
C PHE A 79 -13.51 6.90 7.65
N ASP A 80 -12.23 6.71 7.35
CA ASP A 80 -11.29 5.98 8.18
C ASP A 80 -10.18 6.89 8.69
N ASN A 81 -9.97 6.87 10.01
CA ASN A 81 -8.90 7.62 10.66
C ASN A 81 -7.65 6.74 10.79
N ASN A 82 -7.10 6.24 9.67
CA ASN A 82 -5.83 5.49 9.68
C ASN A 82 -4.62 6.43 9.53
N MET A 83 -3.48 6.03 10.09
CA MET A 83 -2.23 6.78 9.93
C MET A 83 -1.58 6.60 8.56
N PHE A 84 -1.79 5.46 7.90
CA PHE A 84 -1.10 5.09 6.67
C PHE A 84 -1.24 6.15 5.57
N ALA A 85 -2.48 6.51 5.21
CA ALA A 85 -2.74 7.51 4.17
C ALA A 85 -2.12 8.87 4.53
N THR A 86 -2.23 9.28 5.80
CA THR A 86 -1.69 10.55 6.29
C THR A 86 -0.16 10.57 6.26
N ALA A 87 0.49 9.47 6.62
CA ALA A 87 1.93 9.34 6.59
C ALA A 87 2.47 9.39 5.15
N TRP A 88 1.83 8.70 4.21
CA TRP A 88 2.19 8.75 2.80
C TRP A 88 1.96 10.09 2.15
N VAL A 89 0.82 10.75 2.43
CA VAL A 89 0.59 12.11 1.93
C VAL A 89 1.67 13.05 2.44
N THR A 90 2.02 12.97 3.72
CA THR A 90 3.06 13.81 4.31
C THR A 90 4.44 13.52 3.70
N ALA A 91 4.80 12.24 3.51
CA ALA A 91 6.05 11.85 2.87
C ALA A 91 6.12 12.34 1.41
N CYS A 92 5.06 12.16 0.63
CA CYS A 92 5.00 12.59 -0.77
C CYS A 92 5.06 14.12 -0.90
N LEU A 93 4.45 14.88 0.02
CA LEU A 93 4.57 16.35 0.04
C LEU A 93 6.04 16.78 0.21
N LEU A 94 6.77 16.14 1.13
CA LEU A 94 8.19 16.41 1.37
C LEU A 94 9.05 16.00 0.16
N GLU A 95 8.77 14.84 -0.45
CA GLU A 95 9.50 14.36 -1.62
C GLU A 95 9.22 15.20 -2.87
N ALA A 96 7.97 15.62 -3.10
CA ALA A 96 7.61 16.49 -4.21
C ALA A 96 8.27 17.88 -4.07
N TYR A 97 8.36 18.39 -2.83
CA TYR A 97 9.13 19.59 -2.54
C TYR A 97 10.64 19.38 -2.82
N LYS A 98 11.23 18.27 -2.33
CA LYS A 98 12.67 17.98 -2.50
C LYS A 98 13.06 17.82 -3.96
N TYR A 99 12.41 16.87 -4.62
CA TYR A 99 12.87 16.29 -5.88
C TYR A 99 12.15 16.89 -7.07
N GLY A 100 10.95 17.43 -6.88
CA GLY A 100 10.14 18.03 -7.93
C GLY A 100 10.00 19.55 -7.87
N LYS A 101 10.52 20.21 -6.83
CA LYS A 101 10.33 21.65 -6.57
C LYS A 101 8.85 22.06 -6.52
N ALA A 102 7.98 21.16 -6.08
CA ALA A 102 6.59 21.49 -5.77
C ALA A 102 6.52 22.54 -4.65
N PRO A 103 5.38 23.21 -4.43
CA PRO A 103 5.24 24.17 -3.34
C PRO A 103 5.63 23.57 -1.97
N LYS A 104 6.33 24.37 -1.16
CA LYS A 104 6.79 23.97 0.18
C LYS A 104 5.56 23.74 1.10
N PRO A 105 5.40 22.55 1.72
CA PRO A 105 4.36 22.34 2.72
C PRO A 105 4.58 23.27 3.92
N THR A 106 3.50 23.74 4.55
CA THR A 106 3.62 24.59 5.74
C THR A 106 4.00 23.75 6.97
N THR A 107 4.70 24.36 7.93
CA THR A 107 5.01 23.70 9.22
C THR A 107 3.73 23.24 9.93
N GLU A 108 2.65 24.01 9.85
CA GLU A 108 1.36 23.63 10.44
C GLU A 108 0.79 22.35 9.83
N MET A 109 0.83 22.21 8.49
CA MET A 109 0.38 20.98 7.83
C MET A 109 1.17 19.76 8.31
N LEU A 110 2.50 19.90 8.41
CA LEU A 110 3.38 18.82 8.86
C LEU A 110 3.15 18.49 10.33
N ASP A 111 3.07 19.49 11.21
CA ASP A 111 2.91 19.30 12.65
C ASP A 111 1.55 18.66 12.97
N LEU A 112 0.48 19.05 12.26
CA LEU A 112 -0.83 18.41 12.39
C LEU A 112 -0.77 16.93 12.00
N SER A 113 -0.20 16.61 10.83
CA SER A 113 -0.02 15.21 10.41
C SER A 113 0.80 14.40 11.40
N ILE A 114 1.93 14.94 11.87
CA ILE A 114 2.83 14.24 12.80
C ILE A 114 2.10 13.98 14.12
N ASN A 115 1.39 14.96 14.68
CA ASN A 115 0.62 14.74 15.91
C ASN A 115 -0.41 13.62 15.75
N PHE A 116 -1.16 13.62 14.64
CA PHE A 116 -2.12 12.56 14.32
C PHE A 116 -1.45 11.17 14.25
N ILE A 117 -0.37 11.05 13.47
CA ILE A 117 0.37 9.78 13.32
C ILE A 117 0.87 9.30 14.70
N MET A 118 1.33 10.20 15.58
CA MET A 118 1.89 9.81 16.88
C MET A 118 0.86 9.26 17.88
N ASP A 119 -0.44 9.49 17.66
CA ASP A 119 -1.51 8.88 18.47
C ASP A 119 -1.71 7.38 18.20
N HIS A 120 -1.05 6.86 17.16
CA HIS A 120 -1.13 5.47 16.69
C HIS A 120 0.02 4.59 17.20
N ARG A 121 0.92 5.14 18.03
CA ARG A 121 1.99 4.36 18.67
C ARG A 121 1.42 3.20 19.50
N ASN A 122 2.14 2.08 19.54
CA ASN A 122 1.79 0.95 20.39
C ASN A 122 1.88 1.30 21.89
N LYS A 123 0.71 1.32 22.55
CA LYS A 123 0.48 1.61 23.97
C LYS A 123 0.47 0.36 24.85
N ASN A 124 0.52 -0.84 24.26
CA ASN A 124 0.55 -2.12 25.01
C ASN A 124 1.95 -2.52 25.51
N LEU A 125 2.98 -1.76 25.17
CA LEU A 125 4.34 -1.96 25.68
C LEU A 125 4.57 -1.07 26.89
N ASN A 126 5.15 -1.63 27.95
CA ASN A 126 5.46 -0.91 29.20
C ASN A 126 6.72 -0.04 29.13
N TYR A 127 7.28 0.15 27.93
CA TYR A 127 8.44 0.98 27.65
C TYR A 127 8.20 1.85 26.42
N THR A 128 8.93 2.97 26.32
CA THR A 128 8.87 3.83 25.14
C THR A 128 9.34 3.07 23.91
N ASN A 129 8.55 3.09 22.85
CA ASN A 129 8.81 2.37 21.61
C ASN A 129 8.45 3.24 20.40
N SER A 130 8.77 2.76 19.20
CA SER A 130 8.44 3.40 17.93
C SER A 130 7.65 2.47 17.01
N ILE A 131 6.96 1.48 17.59
CA ILE A 131 6.08 0.57 16.87
C ILE A 131 4.73 1.26 16.68
N MET A 132 4.19 1.19 15.47
CA MET A 132 2.96 1.88 15.06
C MET A 132 1.86 0.89 14.72
N ALA A 133 0.60 1.28 14.95
CA ALA A 133 -0.57 0.53 14.54
C ALA A 133 -1.36 1.30 13.47
N PHE A 134 -2.02 0.59 12.57
CA PHE A 134 -2.80 1.20 11.49
C PHE A 134 -3.91 2.15 11.98
N TRP A 135 -4.63 1.77 13.05
CA TRP A 135 -5.65 2.60 13.69
C TRP A 135 -5.25 3.09 15.08
N PRO A 136 -5.87 4.20 15.55
CA PRO A 136 -5.71 4.68 16.91
C PRO A 136 -6.03 3.59 17.93
N GLN A 137 -5.20 3.52 18.96
CA GLN A 137 -5.36 2.58 20.06
C GLN A 137 -6.19 3.17 21.20
N ILE A 138 -7.31 2.51 21.51
CA ILE A 138 -8.24 2.87 22.60
C ILE A 138 -8.16 1.82 23.70
N TYR A 139 -8.09 2.26 24.96
CA TYR A 139 -8.09 1.34 26.10
C TYR A 139 -9.45 0.65 26.23
N ASN A 140 -9.42 -0.68 26.32
CA ASN A 140 -10.59 -1.52 26.45
C ASN A 140 -10.55 -2.23 27.81
N GLU A 141 -11.49 -1.86 28.70
CA GLU A 141 -11.59 -2.42 30.05
C GLU A 141 -11.78 -3.94 30.07
N LYS A 142 -12.55 -4.50 29.12
CA LYS A 142 -12.79 -5.95 29.05
C LYS A 142 -11.52 -6.70 28.63
N ALA A 143 -10.74 -6.11 27.73
CA ALA A 143 -9.48 -6.64 27.25
C ALA A 143 -8.29 -6.31 28.18
N LYS A 144 -8.47 -5.42 29.16
CA LYS A 144 -7.40 -4.90 30.04
C LYS A 144 -6.17 -4.40 29.28
N GLY A 145 -6.40 -3.79 28.12
CA GLY A 145 -5.35 -3.37 27.21
C GLY A 145 -5.85 -2.41 26.14
N TYR A 146 -4.94 -1.85 25.36
CA TYR A 146 -5.26 -0.99 24.24
C TYR A 146 -5.53 -1.81 22.98
N VAL A 147 -6.58 -1.47 22.25
CA VAL A 147 -6.96 -2.18 21.02
C VAL A 147 -6.99 -1.17 19.87
N SER A 148 -6.38 -1.53 18.74
CA SER A 148 -6.42 -0.75 17.50
C SER A 148 -7.69 -1.11 16.72
N THR A 149 -8.54 -0.12 16.40
CA THR A 149 -9.84 -0.36 15.74
C THR A 149 -10.30 0.81 14.88
N PRO A 150 -11.00 0.57 13.75
CA PRO A 150 -11.59 1.62 12.93
C PRO A 150 -12.87 2.14 13.58
N VAL A 151 -12.76 3.25 14.31
CA VAL A 151 -13.86 3.79 15.14
C VAL A 151 -15.16 3.99 14.37
N ASN A 152 -15.10 4.61 13.19
CA ASN A 152 -16.29 4.91 12.39
C ASN A 152 -16.92 3.64 11.80
N LEU A 153 -16.13 2.64 11.44
CA LEU A 153 -16.64 1.38 10.91
C LEU A 153 -17.30 0.54 12.00
N LEU A 154 -16.73 0.53 13.21
CA LEU A 154 -17.39 -0.05 14.38
C LEU A 154 -18.72 0.65 14.71
N ASP A 155 -18.74 1.97 14.64
CA ASP A 155 -19.94 2.78 14.86
C ASP A 155 -21.01 2.52 13.79
N LEU A 156 -20.62 2.37 12.51
CA LEU A 156 -21.53 1.91 11.46
C LEU A 156 -22.15 0.58 11.84
N PHE A 157 -21.34 -0.44 12.16
CA PHE A 157 -21.87 -1.75 12.55
C PHE A 157 -22.79 -1.67 13.76
N ASN A 158 -22.47 -0.87 14.77
CA ASN A 158 -23.33 -0.68 15.93
C ASN A 158 -24.65 -0.01 15.56
N SER A 159 -24.65 0.97 14.65
CA SER A 159 -25.86 1.64 14.17
C SER A 159 -26.82 0.71 13.43
N THR A 160 -26.32 -0.36 12.80
CA THR A 160 -27.18 -1.34 12.10
C THR A 160 -28.12 -2.09 13.05
N TYR A 161 -27.84 -2.15 14.35
CA TYR A 161 -28.73 -2.72 15.37
C TYR A 161 -29.98 -1.87 15.63
N LEU A 162 -29.96 -0.60 15.25
CA LEU A 162 -31.05 0.35 15.47
C LEU A 162 -32.08 0.35 14.33
N ILE A 163 -31.77 -0.34 13.24
CA ILE A 163 -32.58 -0.38 12.02
C ILE A 163 -33.37 -1.69 12.01
N ASP A 164 -34.69 -1.59 11.85
CA ASP A 164 -35.50 -2.73 11.42
C ASP A 164 -35.30 -2.92 9.91
N TRP A 165 -34.58 -3.98 9.54
CA TRP A 165 -34.19 -4.22 8.16
C TRP A 165 -35.28 -4.90 7.34
N ASP A 166 -36.29 -5.52 7.95
CA ASP A 166 -37.32 -6.25 7.21
C ASP A 166 -38.11 -5.34 6.25
N PRO A 167 -38.56 -4.14 6.64
CA PRO A 167 -39.16 -3.18 5.70
C PRO A 167 -38.19 -2.75 4.60
N VAL A 168 -36.90 -2.57 4.91
CA VAL A 168 -35.88 -2.16 3.94
C VAL A 168 -35.71 -3.24 2.87
N TYR A 169 -35.62 -4.50 3.27
CA TYR A 169 -35.54 -5.63 2.34
C TYR A 169 -36.78 -5.70 1.44
N GLN A 170 -37.98 -5.55 2.01
CA GLN A 170 -39.22 -5.58 1.24
C GLN A 170 -39.29 -4.46 0.20
N GLU A 171 -38.84 -3.25 0.53
CA GLU A 171 -38.82 -2.14 -0.43
C GLU A 171 -37.76 -2.32 -1.53
N LEU A 172 -36.54 -2.77 -1.19
CA LEU A 172 -35.51 -3.09 -2.18
C LEU A 172 -35.98 -4.19 -3.14
N ASP A 173 -36.61 -5.23 -2.59
CA ASP A 173 -37.17 -6.34 -3.35
C ASP A 173 -38.30 -5.87 -4.31
N LYS A 174 -39.20 -4.97 -3.86
CA LYS A 174 -40.23 -4.36 -4.72
C LYS A 174 -39.64 -3.55 -5.87
N LEU A 175 -38.48 -2.94 -5.67
CA LEU A 175 -37.75 -2.20 -6.69
C LEU A 175 -36.93 -3.11 -7.63
N GLY A 176 -36.98 -4.44 -7.44
CA GLY A 176 -36.23 -5.41 -8.23
C GLY A 176 -34.77 -5.57 -7.81
N LEU A 177 -34.37 -5.03 -6.66
CA LEU A 177 -33.00 -5.02 -6.14
C LEU A 177 -32.70 -6.23 -5.25
N HIS A 178 -33.22 -7.41 -5.60
CA HIS A 178 -33.11 -8.63 -4.80
C HIS A 178 -31.67 -9.04 -4.47
N HIS A 179 -30.73 -8.87 -5.41
CA HIS A 179 -29.32 -9.18 -5.14
C HIS A 179 -28.71 -8.21 -4.11
N VAL A 180 -29.09 -6.93 -4.11
CA VAL A 180 -28.67 -5.95 -3.09
C VAL A 180 -29.18 -6.39 -1.72
N THR A 181 -30.45 -6.79 -1.63
CA THR A 181 -31.05 -7.34 -0.40
C THR A 181 -30.22 -8.50 0.14
N GLU A 182 -29.88 -9.49 -0.71
CA GLU A 182 -29.07 -10.64 -0.30
C GLU A 182 -27.62 -10.27 0.07
N THR A 183 -27.06 -9.23 -0.53
CA THR A 183 -25.74 -8.70 -0.17
C THR A 183 -25.77 -8.05 1.22
N ILE A 184 -26.77 -7.21 1.50
CA ILE A 184 -26.94 -6.58 2.83
C ILE A 184 -27.14 -7.66 3.90
N LYS A 185 -28.01 -8.64 3.66
CA LYS A 185 -28.21 -9.77 4.59
C LYS A 185 -26.91 -10.50 4.89
N ARG A 186 -26.08 -10.79 3.88
CA ARG A 186 -24.77 -11.46 4.06
C ARG A 186 -23.80 -10.61 4.88
N LEU A 187 -23.74 -9.30 4.63
CA LEU A 187 -22.88 -8.37 5.39
C LEU A 187 -23.32 -8.29 6.86
N LEU A 188 -24.63 -8.17 7.12
CA LEU A 188 -25.17 -8.09 8.47
C LEU A 188 -25.02 -9.42 9.24
N ALA A 189 -25.20 -10.56 8.57
CA ALA A 189 -24.94 -11.88 9.15
C ALA A 189 -23.47 -12.07 9.54
N SER A 190 -22.54 -11.38 8.86
CA SER A 190 -21.09 -11.44 9.11
C SER A 190 -20.59 -10.32 10.03
N ARG A 191 -21.47 -9.46 10.55
CA ARG A 191 -21.11 -8.26 11.33
C ARG A 191 -20.19 -8.56 12.50
N GLU A 192 -20.51 -9.55 13.32
CA GLU A 192 -19.70 -9.92 14.49
C GLU A 192 -18.29 -10.38 14.09
N SER A 193 -18.19 -11.14 13.00
CA SER A 193 -16.90 -11.54 12.44
C SER A 193 -16.09 -10.33 11.97
N TYR A 194 -16.72 -9.37 11.29
CA TYR A 194 -16.05 -8.12 10.89
C TYR A 194 -15.58 -7.31 12.11
N GLN A 195 -16.42 -7.12 13.12
CA GLN A 195 -16.04 -6.42 14.35
C GLN A 195 -14.91 -7.12 15.11
N HIS A 196 -14.76 -8.44 14.96
CA HIS A 196 -13.65 -9.19 15.53
C HIS A 196 -12.35 -9.01 14.75
N VAL A 197 -12.37 -9.14 13.42
CA VAL A 197 -11.14 -9.05 12.58
C VAL A 197 -10.59 -7.63 12.45
N PHE A 198 -11.39 -6.59 12.76
CA PHE A 198 -10.93 -5.20 12.79
C PHE A 198 -10.23 -4.79 14.09
N LYS A 199 -9.79 -5.76 14.87
CA LYS A 199 -8.97 -5.57 16.07
C LYS A 199 -7.59 -6.16 15.81
N ILE A 200 -6.79 -5.44 15.04
CA ILE A 200 -5.50 -5.92 14.53
C ILE A 200 -4.34 -5.52 15.47
N PRO A 201 -3.25 -6.31 15.50
CA PRO A 201 -2.03 -5.90 16.16
C PRO A 201 -1.33 -4.77 15.38
N PRO A 202 -0.34 -4.10 15.99
CA PRO A 202 0.61 -3.27 15.24
C PRO A 202 1.31 -4.06 14.13
N ASP A 203 1.83 -3.37 13.12
CA ASP A 203 2.48 -3.98 11.96
C ASP A 203 3.80 -3.28 11.60
N PHE A 204 4.58 -3.95 10.76
CA PHE A 204 5.85 -3.41 10.25
C PHE A 204 5.66 -2.47 9.08
N ASP A 205 4.45 -2.32 8.54
CA ASP A 205 4.21 -1.42 7.43
C ASP A 205 4.13 0.03 7.92
N ASP A 206 3.15 0.33 8.76
CA ASP A 206 2.99 1.65 9.39
C ASP A 206 4.23 2.05 10.19
N THR A 207 4.85 1.09 10.86
CA THR A 207 6.11 1.31 11.60
C THR A 207 7.23 1.76 10.67
N SER A 208 7.37 1.12 9.51
CA SER A 208 8.45 1.42 8.56
C SER A 208 8.17 2.67 7.72
N VAL A 209 6.90 2.93 7.39
CA VAL A 209 6.47 4.20 6.77
C VAL A 209 6.76 5.37 7.72
N ASN A 210 6.46 5.23 9.01
CA ASN A 210 6.80 6.24 10.02
C ASN A 210 8.31 6.45 10.16
N LEU A 211 9.11 5.38 10.14
CA LEU A 211 10.58 5.47 10.14
C LEU A 211 11.11 6.18 8.88
N GLY A 212 10.52 5.90 7.72
CA GLY A 212 10.80 6.59 6.46
C GLY A 212 10.46 8.08 6.52
N LEU A 213 9.31 8.45 7.09
CA LEU A 213 8.92 9.85 7.31
C LEU A 213 9.90 10.56 8.25
N GLY A 214 10.31 9.91 9.35
CA GLY A 214 11.34 10.44 10.24
C GLY A 214 12.66 10.71 9.51
N SER A 215 13.04 9.84 8.58
CA SER A 215 14.26 9.98 7.79
C SER A 215 14.18 11.18 6.84
N LEU A 216 13.03 11.40 6.21
CA LEU A 216 12.78 12.60 5.40
C LEU A 216 12.83 13.87 6.25
N LEU A 217 12.16 13.89 7.42
CA LEU A 217 12.21 15.03 8.33
C LEU A 217 13.62 15.31 8.85
N LYS A 218 14.46 14.28 9.00
CA LYS A 218 15.86 14.43 9.36
C LYS A 218 16.67 15.09 8.25
N ASP A 219 16.48 14.65 7.01
CA ASP A 219 17.07 15.30 5.82
C ASP A 219 16.66 16.77 5.69
N PHE A 220 15.44 17.10 6.12
CA PHE A 220 14.84 18.43 6.06
C PHE A 220 14.93 19.22 7.36
N ILE A 221 15.83 18.87 8.28
CA ILE A 221 15.90 19.51 9.60
C ILE A 221 16.12 21.04 9.53
N VAL A 222 16.75 21.54 8.47
CA VAL A 222 16.94 22.99 8.24
C VAL A 222 15.63 23.67 7.85
N ASP A 223 14.82 23.01 7.01
CA ASP A 223 13.57 23.57 6.49
C ASP A 223 12.40 23.44 7.46
N PHE A 224 12.37 22.35 8.24
CA PHE A 224 11.30 21.99 9.16
C PHE A 224 11.84 21.54 10.53
N PRO A 225 12.60 22.40 11.25
CA PRO A 225 13.23 22.01 12.52
C PRO A 225 12.21 21.62 13.59
N THR A 226 11.08 22.33 13.68
CA THR A 226 10.02 22.06 14.65
C THR A 226 9.35 20.71 14.40
N SER A 227 8.98 20.43 13.15
CA SER A 227 8.33 19.16 12.77
C SER A 227 9.27 17.98 12.98
N SER A 228 10.56 18.13 12.65
CA SER A 228 11.60 17.13 12.91
C SER A 228 11.75 16.84 14.41
N ALA A 229 11.84 17.88 15.24
CA ALA A 229 11.93 17.75 16.70
C ALA A 229 10.66 17.12 17.30
N LEU A 230 9.48 17.48 16.79
CA LEU A 230 8.20 16.90 17.21
C LEU A 230 8.18 15.40 16.96
N TRP A 231 8.50 14.96 15.74
CA TRP A 231 8.57 13.54 15.38
C TRP A 231 9.58 12.80 16.27
N GLN A 232 10.77 13.36 16.47
CA GLN A 232 11.84 12.74 17.25
C GLN A 232 11.45 12.60 18.73
N SER A 233 10.76 13.59 19.31
CA SER A 233 10.32 13.54 20.72
C SER A 233 9.34 12.40 21.01
N ARG A 234 8.61 11.94 19.99
CA ARG A 234 7.61 10.89 20.08
C ARG A 234 8.14 9.52 19.64
N ASN A 235 9.27 9.47 18.94
CA ASN A 235 9.98 8.27 18.47
C ASN A 235 11.36 8.11 19.12
N SER A 236 11.43 8.28 20.45
CA SER A 236 12.72 8.32 21.16
C SER A 236 13.41 6.96 21.32
N ASN A 237 12.77 5.85 20.94
CA ASN A 237 13.36 4.51 20.99
C ASN A 237 13.23 3.76 19.65
N LEU A 238 14.00 4.17 18.66
CA LEU A 238 14.06 3.51 17.34
C LEU A 238 14.59 2.07 17.42
N SER A 239 15.41 1.74 18.44
CA SER A 239 15.95 0.38 18.63
C SER A 239 14.85 -0.68 18.81
N SER A 240 13.67 -0.26 19.30
CA SER A 240 12.50 -1.12 19.44
C SER A 240 11.96 -1.65 18.11
N ILE A 241 12.16 -0.93 17.00
CA ILE A 241 11.76 -1.35 15.66
C ILE A 241 12.59 -2.55 15.23
N PHE A 242 13.92 -2.40 15.25
CA PHE A 242 14.85 -3.47 14.83
C PHE A 242 14.77 -4.69 15.75
N THR A 243 14.62 -4.47 17.06
CA THR A 243 14.41 -5.57 18.02
C THR A 243 13.14 -6.36 17.70
N SER A 244 12.04 -5.66 17.41
CA SER A 244 10.78 -6.32 17.00
C SER A 244 10.95 -7.05 15.67
N MET A 245 11.59 -6.44 14.67
CA MET A 245 11.82 -7.09 13.37
C MET A 245 12.56 -8.42 13.51
N LYS A 246 13.60 -8.49 14.35
CA LYS A 246 14.30 -9.77 14.63
C LYS A 246 13.39 -10.79 15.31
N HIS A 247 12.61 -10.34 16.28
CA HIS A 247 11.78 -11.21 17.09
C HIS A 247 10.67 -11.90 16.26
N TYR A 248 10.04 -11.15 15.36
CA TYR A 248 8.90 -11.61 14.57
C TYR A 248 9.25 -12.07 13.15
N ALA A 249 10.53 -12.08 12.79
CA ALA A 249 10.98 -12.48 11.45
C ALA A 249 10.64 -13.94 11.14
N TYR A 250 10.29 -14.20 9.88
CA TYR A 250 10.09 -15.55 9.37
C TYR A 250 11.43 -16.22 9.03
N LYS A 251 11.73 -17.33 9.70
CA LYS A 251 13.00 -18.09 9.64
C LYS A 251 12.75 -19.59 9.38
N PRO A 252 12.35 -19.98 8.16
CA PRO A 252 11.89 -21.34 7.86
C PRO A 252 12.96 -22.43 7.89
N THR A 253 14.24 -22.07 7.89
CA THR A 253 15.35 -23.03 7.96
C THR A 253 15.75 -23.36 9.40
N THR A 254 15.06 -22.79 10.40
CA THR A 254 15.31 -23.04 11.81
C THR A 254 14.35 -24.09 12.38
N ASN A 255 14.71 -24.65 13.53
CA ASN A 255 13.84 -25.56 14.29
C ASN A 255 12.92 -24.82 15.29
N ASP A 256 12.96 -23.49 15.30
CA ASP A 256 12.12 -22.70 16.22
C ASP A 256 10.74 -22.48 15.61
N THR A 257 9.76 -23.19 16.18
CA THR A 257 8.36 -23.17 15.75
C THR A 257 7.62 -21.84 15.95
N ARG A 258 8.25 -20.85 16.60
CA ARG A 258 7.72 -19.48 16.69
C ARG A 258 7.96 -18.68 15.42
N VAL A 259 9.07 -18.95 14.75
CA VAL A 259 9.57 -18.15 13.62
C VAL A 259 9.63 -18.94 12.33
N ASN A 260 9.59 -20.28 12.35
CA ASN A 260 9.62 -21.11 11.15
C ASN A 260 8.23 -21.38 10.55
N THR A 261 7.16 -20.77 11.08
CA THR A 261 5.77 -20.99 10.67
C THR A 261 5.14 -19.76 10.04
N ILE A 262 4.32 -19.96 9.01
CA ILE A 262 3.74 -18.87 8.23
C ILE A 262 2.38 -19.24 7.62
N ASP A 263 1.62 -18.23 7.20
CA ASP A 263 0.39 -18.35 6.41
C ASP A 263 0.60 -19.25 5.17
N THR A 264 -0.36 -20.13 4.91
CA THR A 264 -0.31 -21.12 3.83
C THR A 264 -0.24 -20.50 2.43
N ARG A 265 -0.81 -19.30 2.24
CA ARG A 265 -0.76 -18.51 1.00
C ARG A 265 0.61 -17.89 0.81
N THR A 266 1.20 -17.39 1.90
CA THR A 266 2.58 -16.88 1.89
C THR A 266 3.55 -17.96 1.44
N TYR A 267 3.44 -19.15 2.03
CA TYR A 267 4.26 -20.28 1.62
C TYR A 267 4.05 -20.61 0.13
N PHE A 268 2.81 -20.61 -0.36
CA PHE A 268 2.50 -20.94 -1.75
C PHE A 268 3.22 -20.03 -2.75
N TYR A 269 3.07 -18.70 -2.63
CA TYR A 269 3.68 -17.78 -3.59
C TYR A 269 5.21 -17.72 -3.44
N MET A 270 5.73 -17.99 -2.25
CA MET A 270 7.18 -18.00 -1.99
C MET A 270 7.85 -19.36 -2.24
N ARG A 271 7.09 -20.43 -2.52
CA ARG A 271 7.60 -21.80 -2.47
C ARG A 271 8.92 -22.00 -3.22
N ARG A 272 8.98 -21.53 -4.48
CA ARG A 272 10.18 -21.67 -5.32
C ARG A 272 11.39 -20.93 -4.76
N PHE A 273 11.18 -19.76 -4.15
CA PHE A 273 12.23 -19.01 -3.47
C PHE A 273 12.73 -19.78 -2.23
N LEU A 274 11.82 -20.33 -1.43
CA LEU A 274 12.17 -21.14 -0.25
C LEU A 274 12.93 -22.42 -0.61
N GLU A 275 12.52 -23.09 -1.69
CA GLU A 275 13.18 -24.28 -2.23
C GLU A 275 14.60 -23.95 -2.72
N ASP A 276 14.80 -22.84 -3.43
CA ASP A 276 16.12 -22.38 -3.89
C ASP A 276 17.05 -22.05 -2.71
N VAL A 277 16.54 -21.36 -1.69
CA VAL A 277 17.31 -21.05 -0.47
C VAL A 277 17.74 -22.32 0.26
N LYS A 278 16.82 -23.29 0.41
CA LYS A 278 17.12 -24.59 1.02
C LYS A 278 18.13 -25.39 0.19
N ALA A 279 17.98 -25.44 -1.13
CA ALA A 279 18.89 -26.16 -2.03
C ALA A 279 20.32 -25.59 -1.98
N LYS A 280 20.46 -24.27 -1.77
CA LYS A 280 21.75 -23.59 -1.59
C LYS A 280 22.29 -23.67 -0.16
N ASN A 281 21.60 -24.36 0.76
CA ASN A 281 21.92 -24.45 2.18
C ASN A 281 22.15 -23.06 2.83
N LYS A 282 21.35 -22.06 2.42
CA LYS A 282 21.41 -20.71 2.99
C LYS A 282 20.38 -20.57 4.11
N SER A 283 20.74 -19.83 5.15
CA SER A 283 19.76 -19.39 6.15
C SER A 283 18.89 -18.27 5.60
N LEU A 284 17.63 -18.22 6.05
CA LEU A 284 16.66 -17.22 5.64
C LEU A 284 16.06 -16.51 6.86
N SER A 285 15.97 -15.20 6.79
CA SER A 285 15.19 -14.36 7.71
C SER A 285 14.45 -13.29 6.91
N LEU A 286 13.13 -13.21 7.06
CA LEU A 286 12.31 -12.24 6.32
C LEU A 286 11.45 -11.41 7.27
N VAL A 287 11.24 -10.15 6.90
CA VAL A 287 10.24 -9.30 7.58
C VAL A 287 8.85 -9.90 7.36
N THR A 288 8.11 -10.05 8.44
CA THR A 288 6.69 -10.42 8.42
C THR A 288 5.83 -9.17 8.47
N THR A 289 4.52 -9.30 8.27
CA THR A 289 3.62 -8.15 8.28
C THR A 289 3.35 -7.67 9.69
N TRP A 290 2.98 -8.57 10.60
CA TRP A 290 2.43 -8.21 11.91
C TRP A 290 3.47 -8.29 13.04
N VAL A 291 3.37 -7.40 14.02
CA VAL A 291 4.15 -7.43 15.27
C VAL A 291 3.45 -8.37 16.27
N GLN A 292 3.32 -9.64 15.87
CA GLN A 292 2.69 -10.70 16.65
C GLN A 292 3.18 -12.07 16.14
N ASP A 293 3.54 -12.98 17.04
CA ASP A 293 3.74 -14.39 16.74
C ASP A 293 2.63 -15.27 17.33
N PHE A 294 2.75 -16.59 17.13
CA PHE A 294 1.75 -17.54 17.63
C PHE A 294 1.62 -17.56 19.16
N GLU A 295 2.71 -17.35 19.91
CA GLU A 295 2.65 -17.31 21.37
C GLU A 295 1.98 -16.03 21.87
N ASP A 296 2.28 -14.90 21.24
CA ASP A 296 1.56 -13.66 21.52
C ASP A 296 0.08 -13.79 21.20
N LEU A 297 -0.26 -14.39 20.06
CA LEU A 297 -1.64 -14.63 19.67
C LEU A 297 -2.43 -15.40 20.74
N LYS A 298 -1.86 -16.46 21.33
CA LYS A 298 -2.53 -17.21 22.43
C LYS A 298 -2.92 -16.32 23.60
N THR A 299 -2.08 -15.34 23.92
CA THR A 299 -2.34 -14.41 25.03
C THR A 299 -3.30 -13.29 24.62
N GLN A 300 -3.12 -12.73 23.41
CA GLN A 300 -3.83 -11.55 22.92
C GLN A 300 -5.20 -11.88 22.32
N TYR A 301 -5.46 -13.14 21.93
CA TYR A 301 -6.74 -13.57 21.41
C TYR A 301 -7.90 -13.25 22.37
N TYR A 302 -7.69 -13.47 23.68
CA TYR A 302 -8.70 -13.15 24.71
C TYR A 302 -8.91 -11.66 24.93
N HIS A 303 -7.97 -10.83 24.47
CA HIS A 303 -8.09 -9.38 24.41
C HIS A 303 -8.73 -8.91 23.09
N GLY A 304 -9.00 -9.84 22.18
CA GLY A 304 -9.56 -9.61 20.87
C GLY A 304 -8.57 -9.05 19.86
N ILE A 305 -7.26 -9.05 20.15
CA ILE A 305 -6.22 -8.57 19.22
C ILE A 305 -5.69 -9.78 18.44
N ILE A 306 -6.06 -9.85 17.16
CA ILE A 306 -5.78 -11.01 16.32
C ILE A 306 -5.15 -10.60 14.99
N THR A 307 -4.13 -11.33 14.58
CA THR A 307 -3.62 -11.26 13.21
C THR A 307 -4.67 -11.83 12.25
N PRO A 308 -4.93 -11.22 11.07
CA PRO A 308 -5.84 -11.81 10.08
C PRO A 308 -5.45 -13.25 9.72
N SER A 309 -6.43 -14.17 9.73
CA SER A 309 -6.24 -15.63 9.60
C SER A 309 -5.48 -16.31 10.75
N ASP A 310 -5.28 -15.62 11.88
CA ASP A 310 -4.66 -16.15 13.09
C ASP A 310 -3.22 -16.65 12.90
N VAL A 311 -2.54 -16.20 11.85
CA VAL A 311 -1.15 -16.55 11.52
C VAL A 311 -0.48 -15.38 10.80
N ASN A 312 0.79 -15.14 11.10
CA ASN A 312 1.55 -14.09 10.44
C ASN A 312 1.83 -14.43 8.96
N ASN A 313 2.09 -13.42 8.15
CA ASN A 313 2.34 -13.55 6.72
C ASN A 313 3.53 -12.66 6.30
N VAL A 314 4.02 -12.88 5.09
CA VAL A 314 4.98 -11.99 4.44
C VAL A 314 4.26 -11.34 3.28
N ASP A 315 3.93 -10.06 3.42
CA ASP A 315 3.48 -9.22 2.31
C ASP A 315 4.70 -8.52 1.70
N VAL A 316 4.81 -8.57 0.36
CA VAL A 316 6.01 -8.07 -0.34
C VAL A 316 6.06 -6.53 -0.34
N THR A 317 4.91 -5.85 -0.26
CA THR A 317 4.84 -4.40 -0.09
C THR A 317 5.32 -3.98 1.30
N VAL A 318 4.89 -4.69 2.34
CA VAL A 318 5.36 -4.43 3.72
C VAL A 318 6.88 -4.67 3.82
N SER A 319 7.36 -5.72 3.15
CA SER A 319 8.80 -5.99 3.02
C SER A 319 9.55 -4.84 2.33
N ALA A 320 8.98 -4.24 1.28
CA ALA A 320 9.58 -3.10 0.59
C ALA A 320 9.63 -1.84 1.48
N ASN A 321 8.56 -1.57 2.24
CA ASN A 321 8.54 -0.45 3.18
C ASN A 321 9.52 -0.65 4.35
N ALA A 322 9.66 -1.87 4.87
CA ALA A 322 10.67 -2.19 5.88
C ALA A 322 12.10 -2.01 5.35
N LEU A 323 12.37 -2.49 4.13
CA LEU A 323 13.66 -2.29 3.47
C LEU A 323 13.97 -0.79 3.31
N TYR A 324 12.98 0.00 2.89
CA TYR A 324 13.10 1.45 2.77
C TYR A 324 13.37 2.12 4.13
N GLY A 325 12.60 1.77 5.17
CA GLY A 325 12.74 2.31 6.52
C GLY A 325 14.13 2.07 7.11
N ILE A 326 14.65 0.84 7.02
CA ILE A 326 16.03 0.51 7.46
C ILE A 326 17.04 1.32 6.66
N THR A 327 16.93 1.30 5.32
CA THR A 327 17.88 1.96 4.41
C THR A 327 17.96 3.45 4.70
N ASN A 328 16.83 4.15 4.67
CA ASN A 328 16.79 5.59 4.83
C ASN A 328 17.03 6.05 6.26
N GLY A 329 16.66 5.23 7.24
CA GLY A 329 17.03 5.47 8.63
C GLY A 329 18.54 5.62 8.76
N ILE A 330 19.30 4.70 8.15
CA ILE A 330 20.76 4.73 8.19
C ILE A 330 21.33 5.84 7.30
N LEU A 331 20.83 5.99 6.06
CA LEU A 331 21.37 6.98 5.11
C LEU A 331 21.19 8.44 5.55
N SER A 332 20.08 8.75 6.25
CA SER A 332 19.82 10.08 6.83
C SER A 332 20.56 10.32 8.15
N GLY A 333 21.18 9.28 8.73
CA GLY A 333 21.76 9.32 10.07
C GLY A 333 20.72 9.37 11.20
N LEU A 334 19.46 9.03 10.90
CA LEU A 334 18.42 8.86 11.91
C LEU A 334 18.66 7.60 12.78
N ALA A 335 19.15 6.53 12.14
CA ALA A 335 19.68 5.33 12.77
C ALA A 335 21.18 5.21 12.47
N THR A 336 21.93 4.60 13.39
CA THR A 336 23.37 4.35 13.19
C THR A 336 23.59 3.16 12.27
N THR A 337 24.76 3.09 11.65
CA THR A 337 25.17 1.95 10.81
C THR A 337 25.29 0.66 11.62
N GLU A 338 25.44 0.74 12.95
CA GLU A 338 25.49 -0.41 13.88
C GLU A 338 24.26 -1.32 13.75
N VAL A 339 23.13 -0.80 13.27
CA VAL A 339 21.94 -1.61 12.95
C VAL A 339 22.27 -2.76 11.98
N LEU A 340 23.16 -2.54 11.01
CA LEU A 340 23.60 -3.57 10.05
C LEU A 340 24.84 -4.34 10.49
N GLU A 341 25.44 -3.98 11.63
CA GLU A 341 26.49 -4.78 12.27
C GLU A 341 25.89 -5.93 13.10
N ASP A 342 24.61 -5.83 13.47
CA ASP A 342 23.83 -6.94 13.99
C ASP A 342 23.61 -8.00 12.88
N PRO A 343 24.18 -9.23 13.01
CA PRO A 343 24.12 -10.22 11.95
C PRO A 343 22.70 -10.65 11.58
N GLU A 344 21.76 -10.64 12.54
CA GLU A 344 20.38 -11.04 12.27
C GLU A 344 19.63 -9.97 11.48
N ILE A 345 19.85 -8.69 11.79
CA ILE A 345 19.28 -7.58 11.00
C ILE A 345 19.92 -7.52 9.62
N GLN A 346 21.24 -7.66 9.52
CA GLN A 346 21.94 -7.67 8.24
C GLN A 346 21.42 -8.79 7.34
N GLN A 347 21.27 -9.99 7.90
CA GLN A 347 20.70 -11.12 7.18
C GLN A 347 19.26 -10.85 6.73
N LEU A 348 18.42 -10.35 7.63
CA LEU A 348 17.03 -9.99 7.31
C LEU A 348 16.95 -8.94 6.19
N TYR A 349 17.80 -7.91 6.24
CA TYR A 349 17.89 -6.86 5.23
C TYR A 349 18.25 -7.42 3.85
N LEU A 350 19.31 -8.25 3.77
CA LEU A 350 19.75 -8.88 2.52
C LEU A 350 18.73 -9.91 1.98
N ASN A 351 18.18 -10.76 2.84
CA ASN A 351 17.21 -11.76 2.42
C ASN A 351 15.91 -11.13 1.92
N THR A 352 15.47 -10.05 2.56
CA THR A 352 14.26 -9.32 2.16
C THR A 352 14.45 -8.67 0.79
N SER A 353 15.61 -8.06 0.50
CA SER A 353 15.88 -7.51 -0.84
C SER A 353 15.94 -8.59 -1.92
N THR A 354 16.61 -9.71 -1.65
CA THR A 354 16.68 -10.82 -2.61
C THR A 354 15.29 -11.43 -2.85
N MET A 355 14.44 -11.53 -1.83
CA MET A 355 13.04 -11.97 -1.97
C MET A 355 12.24 -11.00 -2.85
N ILE A 356 12.32 -9.70 -2.59
CA ILE A 356 11.68 -8.66 -3.41
C ILE A 356 12.11 -8.76 -4.87
N ALA A 357 13.42 -8.85 -5.13
CA ALA A 357 13.96 -8.99 -6.48
C ALA A 357 13.46 -10.28 -7.16
N PHE A 358 13.39 -11.40 -6.43
CA PHE A 358 12.83 -12.65 -6.92
C PHE A 358 11.36 -12.50 -7.32
N GLN A 359 10.54 -11.84 -6.50
CA GLN A 359 9.12 -11.66 -6.79
C GLN A 359 8.89 -10.76 -8.01
N ILE A 360 9.66 -9.68 -8.17
CA ILE A 360 9.62 -8.86 -9.40
C ILE A 360 9.98 -9.72 -10.62
N ASN A 361 11.10 -10.45 -10.55
CA ASN A 361 11.63 -11.24 -11.68
C ASN A 361 10.76 -12.43 -12.08
N THR A 362 9.90 -12.90 -11.17
CA THR A 362 9.01 -14.05 -11.41
C THR A 362 7.54 -13.65 -11.54
N ASN A 363 7.26 -12.34 -11.66
CA ASN A 363 5.90 -11.80 -11.68
C ASN A 363 5.06 -12.33 -10.51
N PHE A 364 5.59 -12.22 -9.30
CA PHE A 364 4.97 -12.68 -8.06
C PHE A 364 4.58 -14.16 -8.08
N SER A 365 5.38 -14.98 -8.76
CA SER A 365 5.06 -16.39 -9.05
C SER A 365 3.67 -16.60 -9.70
N GLY A 366 3.20 -15.60 -10.45
CA GLY A 366 1.88 -15.58 -11.08
C GLY A 366 0.70 -15.33 -10.13
N ARG A 367 0.97 -14.96 -8.86
CA ARG A 367 -0.04 -14.73 -7.81
C ARG A 367 0.17 -13.39 -7.08
N PRO A 368 0.08 -12.25 -7.79
CA PRO A 368 0.17 -10.94 -7.16
C PRO A 368 -0.90 -10.73 -6.09
N ASP A 369 -2.07 -11.36 -6.22
CA ASP A 369 -3.15 -11.34 -5.22
C ASP A 369 -2.78 -11.98 -3.87
N LEU A 370 -1.77 -12.85 -3.84
CA LEU A 370 -1.23 -13.44 -2.61
C LEU A 370 0.05 -12.75 -2.15
N ALA A 371 0.93 -12.38 -3.07
CA ALA A 371 2.19 -11.72 -2.73
C ALA A 371 1.95 -10.29 -2.18
N LEU A 372 0.96 -9.61 -2.75
CA LEU A 372 0.49 -8.28 -2.36
C LEU A 372 -0.85 -8.45 -1.63
N THR A 373 -0.81 -9.18 -0.51
CA THR A 373 -2.00 -9.61 0.24
C THR A 373 -2.87 -8.41 0.65
N TYR A 374 -2.27 -7.30 1.03
CA TYR A 374 -2.98 -6.11 1.50
C TYR A 374 -2.93 -4.93 0.53
N TYR A 375 -1.87 -4.80 -0.27
CA TYR A 375 -1.59 -3.64 -1.13
C TYR A 375 -1.65 -4.04 -2.61
N PRO A 376 -2.84 -4.24 -3.20
CA PRO A 376 -2.98 -5.00 -4.43
C PRO A 376 -2.37 -4.33 -5.66
N SER A 377 -2.02 -3.04 -5.60
CA SER A 377 -1.43 -2.37 -6.76
C SER A 377 0.03 -2.77 -6.98
N VAL A 378 0.28 -3.38 -8.14
CA VAL A 378 1.65 -3.75 -8.56
C VAL A 378 2.48 -2.50 -8.86
N MET A 379 1.86 -1.45 -9.42
CA MET A 379 2.55 -0.19 -9.73
C MET A 379 2.99 0.54 -8.47
N GLU A 380 2.15 0.56 -7.42
CA GLU A 380 2.52 1.12 -6.12
C GLU A 380 3.71 0.37 -5.51
N PHE A 381 3.65 -0.96 -5.53
CA PHE A 381 4.76 -1.80 -5.06
C PHE A 381 6.08 -1.48 -5.80
N TYR A 382 6.05 -1.37 -7.13
CA TYR A 382 7.25 -1.01 -7.90
C TYR A 382 7.82 0.35 -7.50
N TRP A 383 6.97 1.34 -7.24
CA TRP A 383 7.43 2.64 -6.76
C TRP A 383 8.08 2.53 -5.37
N PHE A 384 7.51 1.78 -4.43
CA PHE A 384 8.12 1.59 -3.11
C PHE A 384 9.51 0.96 -3.17
N VAL A 385 9.71 -0.04 -4.03
CA VAL A 385 11.03 -0.66 -4.24
C VAL A 385 12.00 0.33 -4.92
N ALA A 386 11.53 1.07 -5.93
CA ALA A 386 12.33 2.08 -6.62
C ALA A 386 12.86 3.16 -5.67
N ARG A 387 12.08 3.58 -4.67
CA ARG A 387 12.51 4.56 -3.66
C ARG A 387 13.76 4.10 -2.90
N THR A 388 13.83 2.83 -2.51
CA THR A 388 15.02 2.28 -1.83
C THR A 388 16.24 2.32 -2.76
N TYR A 389 16.07 1.83 -4.00
CA TYR A 389 17.14 1.83 -5.01
C TYR A 389 17.66 3.24 -5.31
N ALA A 390 16.77 4.22 -5.45
CA ALA A 390 17.13 5.61 -5.74
C ALA A 390 17.98 6.23 -4.63
N GLN A 391 17.64 6.00 -3.36
CA GLN A 391 18.40 6.55 -2.23
C GLN A 391 19.79 5.90 -2.11
N LEU A 392 19.87 4.57 -2.30
CA LEU A 392 21.14 3.86 -2.35
C LEU A 392 22.02 4.39 -3.49
N THR A 393 21.47 4.52 -4.69
CA THR A 393 22.19 5.00 -5.88
C THR A 393 22.68 6.44 -5.69
N ARG A 394 21.82 7.33 -5.18
CA ARG A 394 22.18 8.72 -4.88
C ARG A 394 23.35 8.79 -3.90
N ARG A 395 23.29 8.03 -2.80
CA ARG A 395 24.37 8.04 -1.81
C ARG A 395 25.66 7.42 -2.37
N HIS A 396 25.54 6.32 -3.11
CA HIS A 396 26.67 5.67 -3.76
C HIS A 396 27.42 6.64 -4.69
N ARG A 397 26.71 7.41 -5.53
CA ARG A 397 27.30 8.45 -6.40
C ARG A 397 27.96 9.60 -5.63
N ALA A 398 27.47 9.91 -4.43
CA ALA A 398 27.95 11.03 -3.61
C ALA A 398 29.16 10.70 -2.72
N GLY A 399 29.69 9.47 -2.76
CA GLY A 399 30.86 9.08 -1.95
C GLY A 399 30.83 7.67 -1.37
N GLY A 400 29.96 6.79 -1.87
CA GLY A 400 29.85 5.40 -1.43
C GLY A 400 28.77 5.16 -0.37
N LEU A 401 28.47 3.88 -0.15
CA LEU A 401 27.50 3.43 0.84
C LEU A 401 28.18 3.11 2.18
N PRO A 402 27.53 3.40 3.32
CA PRO A 402 28.16 3.30 4.63
C PRO A 402 28.35 1.86 5.12
N HIS A 403 27.73 0.87 4.47
CA HIS A 403 27.84 -0.53 4.85
C HIS A 403 27.81 -1.46 3.61
N PRO A 404 28.64 -2.54 3.52
CA PRO A 404 28.70 -3.41 2.34
C PRO A 404 27.36 -4.05 1.93
N ALA A 405 26.53 -4.46 2.90
CA ALA A 405 25.21 -5.04 2.62
C ALA A 405 24.32 -4.12 1.77
N MET A 406 24.45 -2.80 1.94
CA MET A 406 23.69 -1.83 1.14
C MET A 406 24.10 -1.84 -0.34
N ASN A 407 25.37 -2.12 -0.67
CA ASN A 407 25.77 -2.29 -2.06
C ASN A 407 25.13 -3.54 -2.67
N THR A 408 25.02 -4.63 -1.90
CA THR A 408 24.36 -5.87 -2.36
C THR A 408 22.87 -5.62 -2.62
N VAL A 409 22.17 -4.95 -1.69
CA VAL A 409 20.77 -4.56 -1.88
C VAL A 409 20.60 -3.66 -3.11
N MET A 410 21.49 -2.67 -3.29
CA MET A 410 21.43 -1.78 -4.44
C MET A 410 21.51 -2.55 -5.77
N GLU A 411 22.45 -3.50 -5.89
CA GLU A 411 22.61 -4.29 -7.12
C GLU A 411 21.46 -5.29 -7.35
N ASP A 412 20.98 -5.97 -6.30
CA ASP A 412 19.81 -6.87 -6.37
C ASP A 412 18.59 -6.12 -6.92
N LEU A 413 18.32 -4.92 -6.36
CA LEU A 413 17.18 -4.10 -6.78
C LEU A 413 17.39 -3.51 -8.17
N LYS A 414 18.60 -3.06 -8.51
CA LYS A 414 18.92 -2.52 -9.83
C LYS A 414 18.54 -3.47 -10.95
N GLN A 415 18.95 -4.74 -10.82
CA GLN A 415 18.65 -5.74 -11.84
C GLN A 415 17.14 -5.95 -12.01
N ALA A 416 16.41 -6.09 -10.90
CA ALA A 416 14.96 -6.28 -10.94
C ALA A 416 14.21 -5.06 -11.51
N LEU A 417 14.63 -3.85 -11.13
CA LEU A 417 13.96 -2.60 -11.50
C LEU A 417 14.28 -2.16 -12.94
N CYS A 418 15.57 -2.07 -13.28
CA CYS A 418 16.02 -1.59 -14.58
C CYS A 418 15.75 -2.60 -15.71
N ASP A 419 15.49 -3.88 -15.40
CA ASP A 419 15.15 -4.88 -16.42
C ASP A 419 13.67 -5.29 -16.34
N THR A 420 13.32 -6.19 -15.42
CA THR A 420 12.00 -6.83 -15.41
C THR A 420 10.87 -5.86 -15.15
N MET A 421 10.96 -5.05 -14.08
CA MET A 421 9.92 -4.05 -13.77
C MET A 421 9.75 -3.08 -14.94
N THR A 422 10.85 -2.52 -15.45
CA THR A 422 10.80 -1.56 -16.57
C THR A 422 10.11 -2.16 -17.79
N LYS A 423 10.45 -3.40 -18.17
CA LYS A 423 9.79 -4.11 -19.29
C LYS A 423 8.31 -4.34 -19.03
N THR A 424 7.93 -4.71 -17.81
CA THR A 424 6.54 -4.93 -17.42
C THR A 424 5.73 -3.64 -17.52
N VAL A 425 6.20 -2.56 -16.88
CA VAL A 425 5.49 -1.28 -16.88
C VAL A 425 5.36 -0.73 -18.30
N VAL A 426 6.43 -0.72 -19.10
CA VAL A 426 6.35 -0.25 -20.50
C VAL A 426 5.37 -1.09 -21.33
N LYS A 427 5.29 -2.40 -21.08
CA LYS A 427 4.37 -3.30 -21.79
C LYS A 427 2.90 -3.08 -21.41
N GLU A 428 2.63 -2.71 -20.16
CA GLU A 428 1.27 -2.52 -19.63
C GLU A 428 0.67 -1.15 -19.97
N ALA A 429 1.47 -0.25 -20.56
CA ALA A 429 1.04 1.05 -21.05
C ALA A 429 -0.17 0.95 -21.99
N VAL A 430 -1.27 1.63 -21.65
CA VAL A 430 -2.46 1.72 -22.51
C VAL A 430 -2.51 3.10 -23.17
N TYR A 431 -2.48 3.11 -24.51
CA TYR A 431 -2.52 4.35 -25.30
C TYR A 431 -3.97 4.82 -25.48
N ASN A 432 -4.33 5.94 -24.85
CA ASN A 432 -5.57 6.67 -25.13
C ASN A 432 -5.48 7.37 -26.50
N THR A 433 -4.34 8.01 -26.73
CA THR A 433 -3.91 8.62 -27.99
C THR A 433 -2.42 8.32 -28.19
N SER A 434 -1.84 8.76 -29.31
CA SER A 434 -0.38 8.63 -29.54
C SER A 434 0.47 9.35 -28.49
N ASN A 435 -0.08 10.35 -27.81
CA ASN A 435 0.61 11.20 -26.84
C ASN A 435 0.01 11.14 -25.41
N MET A 436 -0.90 10.21 -25.13
CA MET A 436 -1.48 10.01 -23.79
C MET A 436 -1.52 8.53 -23.45
N VAL A 437 -0.80 8.16 -22.39
CA VAL A 437 -0.73 6.79 -21.88
C VAL A 437 -1.28 6.74 -20.46
N TYR A 438 -2.12 5.76 -20.17
CA TYR A 438 -2.60 5.50 -18.81
C TYR A 438 -2.38 4.04 -18.42
N TYR A 439 -2.59 3.79 -17.14
CA TYR A 439 -2.54 2.47 -16.53
C TYR A 439 -3.80 2.25 -15.69
N ASP A 440 -4.30 1.02 -15.70
CA ASP A 440 -5.38 0.56 -14.84
C ASP A 440 -4.88 -0.69 -14.10
N ASP A 441 -5.28 -0.87 -12.85
CA ASP A 441 -4.85 -2.01 -12.05
C ASP A 441 -6.07 -2.75 -11.49
N PHE A 442 -6.62 -2.22 -10.39
CA PHE A 442 -7.51 -2.92 -9.50
C PHE A 442 -8.99 -2.54 -9.66
N LEU A 443 -9.31 -1.24 -9.68
CA LEU A 443 -10.69 -0.74 -9.56
C LEU A 443 -11.36 -0.43 -10.91
N GLY A 444 -12.62 -0.82 -11.04
CA GLY A 444 -13.50 -0.36 -12.13
C GLY A 444 -13.25 -1.05 -13.46
N ASN A 445 -12.80 -2.30 -13.42
CA ASN A 445 -12.55 -3.14 -14.60
C ASN A 445 -13.33 -4.47 -14.57
N GLY A 446 -14.29 -4.63 -13.65
CA GLY A 446 -15.11 -5.84 -13.46
C GLY A 446 -16.60 -5.70 -13.77
N ASP A 447 -17.04 -4.56 -14.31
CA ASP A 447 -18.46 -4.22 -14.46
C ASP A 447 -18.99 -4.54 -15.87
N HIS A 448 -20.32 -4.66 -15.96
CA HIS A 448 -21.04 -4.95 -17.18
C HIS A 448 -22.28 -4.05 -17.28
N ASP A 449 -22.65 -3.65 -18.50
CA ASP A 449 -23.89 -2.92 -18.74
C ASP A 449 -25.12 -3.85 -18.61
N LYS A 450 -26.31 -3.27 -18.73
CA LYS A 450 -27.60 -4.01 -18.69
C LYS A 450 -27.73 -5.11 -19.74
N ASP A 451 -26.94 -5.05 -20.82
CA ASP A 451 -26.93 -6.02 -21.91
C ASP A 451 -25.80 -7.05 -21.72
N GLY A 452 -25.07 -6.99 -20.60
CA GLY A 452 -23.98 -7.88 -20.24
C GLY A 452 -22.64 -7.55 -20.91
N LYS A 453 -22.49 -6.36 -21.51
CA LYS A 453 -21.21 -5.96 -22.14
C LYS A 453 -20.26 -5.39 -21.09
N PRO A 454 -18.97 -5.74 -21.11
CA PRO A 454 -17.99 -5.18 -20.18
C PRO A 454 -17.93 -3.65 -20.24
N VAL A 455 -17.90 -3.02 -19.07
CA VAL A 455 -17.72 -1.58 -18.87
C VAL A 455 -16.48 -1.35 -18.02
N LYS A 456 -15.59 -0.48 -18.48
CA LYS A 456 -14.36 -0.12 -17.77
C LYS A 456 -14.43 1.33 -17.30
N TYR A 457 -14.73 1.54 -16.03
CA TYR A 457 -14.74 2.85 -15.39
C TYR A 457 -13.34 3.38 -15.08
N GLY A 458 -12.37 2.49 -14.79
CA GLY A 458 -10.98 2.89 -14.49
C GLY A 458 -10.89 3.82 -13.28
N GLU A 459 -11.47 3.40 -12.16
CA GLU A 459 -11.64 4.27 -10.99
C GLU A 459 -10.32 4.57 -10.27
N ASP A 460 -9.32 3.70 -10.43
CA ASP A 460 -7.95 3.90 -9.95
C ASP A 460 -6.96 4.33 -11.03
N ARG A 461 -7.44 4.69 -12.23
CA ARG A 461 -6.60 5.04 -13.39
C ARG A 461 -5.60 6.15 -13.10
N LEU A 462 -6.07 7.21 -12.43
CA LEU A 462 -5.26 8.37 -12.09
C LEU A 462 -4.13 7.98 -11.12
N PHE A 463 -4.46 7.18 -10.10
CA PHE A 463 -3.49 6.69 -9.12
C PHE A 463 -2.49 5.72 -9.75
N THR A 464 -2.97 4.71 -10.47
CA THR A 464 -2.11 3.71 -11.11
C THR A 464 -1.15 4.37 -12.11
N THR A 465 -1.64 5.36 -12.87
CA THR A 465 -0.80 6.13 -13.79
C THR A 465 0.25 6.96 -13.03
N SER A 466 -0.10 7.59 -11.91
CA SER A 466 0.88 8.33 -11.10
C SER A 466 1.95 7.39 -10.51
N MET A 467 1.57 6.19 -10.06
CA MET A 467 2.49 5.17 -9.56
C MET A 467 3.45 4.70 -10.64
N ALA A 468 2.97 4.42 -11.86
CA ALA A 468 3.82 4.02 -12.98
C ALA A 468 4.85 5.11 -13.34
N ILE A 469 4.43 6.38 -13.40
CA ILE A 469 5.35 7.51 -13.62
C ILE A 469 6.39 7.58 -12.50
N ASN A 470 5.94 7.55 -11.25
CA ASN A 470 6.82 7.63 -10.08
C ASN A 470 7.82 6.47 -10.04
N ALA A 471 7.41 5.23 -10.34
CA ALA A 471 8.29 4.06 -10.41
C ALA A 471 9.37 4.21 -11.49
N LEU A 472 8.99 4.64 -12.70
CA LEU A 472 9.92 4.82 -13.81
C LEU A 472 10.88 5.99 -13.59
N ILE A 473 10.38 7.16 -13.18
CA ILE A 473 11.24 8.33 -12.87
C ILE A 473 12.19 8.00 -11.73
N THR A 474 11.70 7.40 -10.63
CA THR A 474 12.54 7.08 -9.47
C THR A 474 13.60 6.04 -9.80
N THR A 475 13.33 5.11 -10.73
CA THR A 475 14.30 4.10 -11.18
C THR A 475 15.37 4.67 -12.11
N TRP A 476 14.97 5.53 -13.05
CA TRP A 476 15.80 5.95 -14.18
C TRP A 476 16.35 7.37 -14.08
N THR A 477 16.13 8.05 -12.96
CA THR A 477 16.72 9.37 -12.72
C THR A 477 17.57 9.40 -11.46
N TYR A 478 18.45 10.38 -11.38
CA TYR A 478 19.17 10.71 -10.16
C TYR A 478 19.02 12.19 -9.84
N TYR A 479 18.90 12.50 -8.55
CA TYR A 479 18.83 13.87 -8.05
C TYR A 479 20.23 14.40 -7.79
N ASN A 480 20.56 15.53 -8.40
CA ASN A 480 21.81 16.24 -8.17
C ASN A 480 21.62 17.30 -7.09
N ASP A 481 22.10 17.01 -5.87
CA ASP A 481 21.96 17.88 -4.69
C ASP A 481 22.58 19.28 -4.86
N VAL A 482 23.56 19.44 -5.77
CA VAL A 482 24.21 20.74 -6.02
C VAL A 482 23.33 21.63 -6.88
N THR A 483 22.73 21.06 -7.94
CA THR A 483 21.89 21.83 -8.89
C THR A 483 20.43 21.88 -8.47
N GLY A 484 20.00 20.95 -7.61
CA GLY A 484 18.61 20.74 -7.25
C GLY A 484 17.74 20.19 -8.39
N HIS A 485 18.34 19.57 -9.41
CA HIS A 485 17.62 19.02 -10.57
C HIS A 485 17.71 17.50 -10.64
N LEU A 486 16.70 16.89 -11.26
CA LEU A 486 16.72 15.49 -11.66
C LEU A 486 17.38 15.36 -13.04
N HIS A 487 18.06 14.24 -13.26
CA HIS A 487 18.67 13.91 -14.54
C HIS A 487 18.36 12.47 -14.88
N TRP A 488 18.01 12.20 -16.14
CA TRP A 488 17.95 10.84 -16.67
C TRP A 488 19.31 10.17 -16.52
N ASP A 489 19.32 8.89 -16.13
CA ASP A 489 20.50 8.05 -16.27
C ASP A 489 20.86 7.94 -17.75
N GLU A 490 22.17 7.90 -18.05
CA GLU A 490 22.68 7.78 -19.42
C GLU A 490 22.13 6.53 -20.13
N ASN A 491 21.84 5.46 -19.37
CA ASN A 491 21.34 4.20 -19.91
C ASN A 491 19.81 4.12 -19.97
N THR A 492 19.09 5.21 -19.71
CA THR A 492 17.62 5.21 -19.73
C THR A 492 17.09 4.86 -21.12
N PRO A 493 16.28 3.79 -21.28
CA PRO A 493 15.72 3.44 -22.57
C PRO A 493 14.82 4.55 -23.13
N ALA A 494 14.86 4.77 -24.45
CA ALA A 494 14.05 5.80 -25.10
C ALA A 494 12.53 5.58 -24.89
N ASP A 495 12.09 4.32 -24.89
CA ASP A 495 10.69 3.96 -24.64
C ASP A 495 10.23 4.36 -23.24
N VAL A 496 11.12 4.29 -22.24
CA VAL A 496 10.81 4.77 -20.88
C VAL A 496 10.54 6.27 -20.89
N LYS A 497 11.43 7.08 -21.50
CA LYS A 497 11.24 8.54 -21.60
C LYS A 497 9.93 8.88 -22.32
N LYS A 498 9.63 8.18 -23.42
CA LYS A 498 8.41 8.37 -24.22
C LYS A 498 7.15 8.04 -23.42
N VAL A 499 7.13 6.88 -22.76
CA VAL A 499 5.98 6.43 -21.95
C VAL A 499 5.75 7.38 -20.78
N VAL A 500 6.81 7.78 -20.07
CA VAL A 500 6.71 8.75 -18.97
C VAL A 500 6.12 10.07 -19.45
N ALA A 501 6.62 10.63 -20.56
CA ALA A 501 6.10 11.89 -21.10
C ALA A 501 4.62 11.79 -21.51
N ALA A 502 4.22 10.70 -22.17
CA ALA A 502 2.83 10.46 -22.56
C ALA A 502 1.91 10.25 -21.34
N SER A 503 2.39 9.59 -20.30
CA SER A 503 1.64 9.42 -19.04
C SER A 503 1.51 10.70 -18.24
N VAL A 504 2.55 11.53 -18.22
CA VAL A 504 2.48 12.88 -17.63
C VAL A 504 1.44 13.73 -18.35
N ASN A 505 1.38 13.65 -19.68
CA ASN A 505 0.38 14.37 -20.45
C ASN A 505 -1.06 13.91 -20.13
N PHE A 506 -1.29 12.60 -20.04
CA PHE A 506 -2.57 12.06 -19.58
C PHE A 506 -2.92 12.58 -18.18
N LEU A 507 -2.01 12.41 -17.22
CA LEU A 507 -2.26 12.77 -15.83
C LEU A 507 -2.51 14.27 -15.66
N ASN A 508 -1.70 15.10 -16.30
CA ASN A 508 -1.87 16.56 -16.26
C ASN A 508 -3.23 17.01 -16.84
N THR A 509 -3.72 16.30 -17.86
CA THR A 509 -5.00 16.63 -18.51
C THR A 509 -6.18 16.34 -17.58
N TYR A 510 -6.14 15.22 -16.84
CA TYR A 510 -7.33 14.69 -16.18
C TYR A 510 -7.33 14.80 -14.65
N ILE A 511 -6.18 14.94 -13.97
CA ILE A 511 -6.10 14.81 -12.51
C ILE A 511 -6.90 15.87 -11.73
N LEU A 512 -7.10 17.06 -12.29
CA LEU A 512 -7.92 18.13 -11.70
C LEU A 512 -9.36 18.18 -12.27
N GLY A 513 -9.67 17.31 -13.24
CA GLY A 513 -11.00 17.23 -13.86
C GLY A 513 -11.90 16.19 -13.19
N ASP A 514 -13.14 16.12 -13.69
CA ASP A 514 -14.17 15.21 -13.16
C ASP A 514 -14.37 13.93 -14.02
N GLU A 515 -13.58 13.77 -15.09
CA GLU A 515 -13.73 12.64 -16.04
C GLU A 515 -13.42 11.30 -15.39
N TYR A 516 -12.36 11.23 -14.58
CA TYR A 516 -11.97 10.04 -13.84
C TYR A 516 -12.06 10.28 -12.34
N LYS A 517 -12.40 9.23 -11.60
CA LYS A 517 -12.30 9.31 -10.14
C LYS A 517 -10.84 9.25 -9.71
N PRO A 518 -10.47 10.00 -8.66
CA PRO A 518 -9.14 9.96 -8.04
C PRO A 518 -9.05 8.82 -7.02
N TRP A 519 -9.81 7.74 -7.18
CA TRP A 519 -9.79 6.65 -6.21
C TRP A 519 -8.50 5.84 -6.34
N ASN A 520 -8.24 5.03 -5.32
CA ASN A 520 -7.16 4.06 -5.33
C ASN A 520 -7.55 2.87 -4.46
N THR A 521 -6.71 1.84 -4.48
CA THR A 521 -6.74 0.77 -3.49
C THR A 521 -5.36 0.63 -2.89
N PHE A 522 -5.01 1.58 -2.02
CA PHE A 522 -3.74 1.52 -1.32
C PHE A 522 -3.74 0.40 -0.25
N PHE A 523 -4.90 -0.03 0.23
CA PHE A 523 -5.02 -1.13 1.18
C PHE A 523 -6.32 -1.91 0.96
N SER A 524 -6.34 -3.19 1.29
CA SER A 524 -7.47 -4.09 1.08
C SER A 524 -7.51 -5.22 2.09
N GLY A 525 -8.70 -5.82 2.25
CA GLY A 525 -8.83 -7.05 3.02
C GLY A 525 -7.98 -8.19 2.45
N SER A 526 -7.38 -8.99 3.33
CA SER A 526 -6.57 -10.17 2.92
C SER A 526 -7.38 -11.30 2.28
N PHE A 527 -8.71 -11.29 2.42
CA PHE A 527 -9.62 -12.21 1.76
C PHE A 527 -10.39 -11.47 0.66
N LYS A 528 -10.16 -11.90 -0.59
CA LYS A 528 -10.73 -11.33 -1.83
C LYS A 528 -11.58 -12.34 -2.61
N GLY A 529 -11.88 -13.49 -2.02
CA GLY A 529 -12.62 -14.58 -2.66
C GLY A 529 -12.00 -15.95 -2.39
N HIS A 530 -12.50 -16.95 -3.11
CA HIS A 530 -12.07 -18.35 -2.94
C HIS A 530 -10.58 -18.51 -3.21
N GLY A 531 -10.08 -17.85 -4.26
CA GLY A 531 -8.67 -17.85 -4.66
C GLY A 531 -7.68 -17.38 -3.58
N THR A 532 -8.14 -16.61 -2.59
CA THR A 532 -7.28 -15.98 -1.56
C THR A 532 -7.58 -16.47 -0.15
N SER A 533 -8.40 -17.51 0.00
CA SER A 533 -8.64 -18.15 1.31
C SER A 533 -7.46 -19.03 1.72
N SER A 534 -6.90 -18.80 2.91
CA SER A 534 -5.80 -19.61 3.47
C SER A 534 -6.14 -21.11 3.57
N SER A 535 -7.42 -21.44 3.75
CA SER A 535 -7.91 -22.82 3.83
C SER A 535 -7.75 -23.62 2.54
N GLN A 536 -7.57 -22.96 1.39
CA GLN A 536 -7.44 -23.61 0.07
C GLN A 536 -6.02 -24.07 -0.23
N TYR A 537 -5.05 -23.72 0.61
CA TYR A 537 -3.63 -24.04 0.44
C TYR A 537 -3.19 -25.14 1.40
N PRO A 538 -2.21 -25.97 1.02
CA PRO A 538 -1.66 -27.01 1.89
C PRO A 538 -1.14 -26.44 3.22
N SER A 539 -1.32 -27.23 4.29
CA SER A 539 -0.80 -26.96 5.63
C SER A 539 -0.17 -28.25 6.16
N ASN A 540 1.02 -28.17 6.75
CA ASN A 540 1.67 -29.31 7.44
C ASN A 540 1.66 -29.15 8.97
N ARG A 541 1.21 -27.99 9.48
CA ARG A 541 1.01 -27.74 10.90
C ARG A 541 -0.42 -27.30 11.16
N ASN A 542 -0.99 -27.88 12.21
CA ASN A 542 -2.30 -27.54 12.73
C ASN A 542 -2.15 -27.15 14.20
N GLY A 543 -2.56 -25.93 14.55
CA GLY A 543 -2.44 -25.37 15.90
C GLY A 543 -3.79 -25.14 16.56
N HIS A 544 -3.79 -24.92 17.89
CA HIS A 544 -4.96 -24.44 18.61
C HIS A 544 -4.63 -23.23 19.48
N ILE A 545 -5.30 -22.09 19.29
CA ILE A 545 -5.09 -20.86 20.09
C ILE A 545 -5.38 -21.11 21.57
N ASN A 546 -6.45 -21.84 21.86
CA ASN A 546 -6.90 -22.17 23.22
C ASN A 546 -6.66 -23.65 23.59
N GLY A 547 -5.75 -24.32 22.88
CA GLY A 547 -5.42 -25.73 23.10
C GLY A 547 -6.49 -26.76 22.73
N THR A 548 -7.70 -26.37 22.30
CA THR A 548 -8.80 -27.34 22.10
C THR A 548 -9.82 -27.05 20.98
N LYS A 549 -10.11 -25.79 20.61
CA LYS A 549 -11.27 -25.48 19.75
C LYS A 549 -11.00 -24.59 18.53
N ILE A 550 -10.04 -23.68 18.60
CA ILE A 550 -9.79 -22.73 17.50
C ILE A 550 -8.63 -23.26 16.66
N HIS A 551 -8.93 -23.87 15.53
CA HIS A 551 -7.96 -24.56 14.68
C HIS A 551 -7.26 -23.60 13.72
N ILE A 552 -5.94 -23.49 13.81
CA ILE A 552 -5.11 -22.69 12.89
C ILE A 552 -4.43 -23.64 11.90
N ARG A 553 -4.38 -23.23 10.63
CA ARG A 553 -3.70 -23.96 9.54
C ARG A 553 -2.48 -23.17 9.09
N GLU A 554 -1.31 -23.77 9.22
CA GLU A 554 -0.03 -23.10 8.97
C GLU A 554 0.90 -23.98 8.13
N MET A 555 1.91 -23.34 7.55
CA MET A 555 3.06 -24.01 6.96
C MET A 555 4.28 -23.83 7.84
N GLU A 556 4.84 -24.95 8.30
CA GLU A 556 6.07 -25.05 9.06
C GLU A 556 7.24 -25.45 8.16
N GLY A 557 8.33 -24.67 8.26
CA GLY A 557 9.58 -24.90 7.56
C GLY A 557 9.45 -24.90 6.04
N VAL A 558 10.31 -25.67 5.37
CA VAL A 558 10.29 -25.86 3.91
C VAL A 558 9.98 -27.31 3.59
N ALA A 559 8.73 -27.57 3.19
CA ALA A 559 8.25 -28.89 2.82
C ALA A 559 8.97 -29.47 1.59
N ALA A 560 8.91 -30.79 1.42
CA ALA A 560 9.42 -31.45 0.22
C ALA A 560 8.51 -31.16 -0.98
N GLU A 561 9.10 -30.84 -2.14
CA GLU A 561 8.39 -30.48 -3.37
C GLU A 561 7.34 -31.55 -3.75
N SER A 562 7.74 -32.83 -3.73
CA SER A 562 6.85 -33.95 -4.07
C SER A 562 5.64 -34.08 -3.15
N TRP A 563 5.81 -33.76 -1.86
CA TRP A 563 4.71 -33.74 -0.90
C TRP A 563 3.77 -32.58 -1.20
N TYR A 564 4.32 -31.37 -1.36
CA TYR A 564 3.53 -30.16 -1.56
C TYR A 564 2.72 -30.22 -2.86
N ASP A 565 3.33 -30.65 -3.96
CA ASP A 565 2.64 -30.86 -5.24
C ASP A 565 1.54 -31.91 -5.15
N GLY A 566 1.74 -32.97 -4.35
CA GLY A 566 0.70 -33.95 -4.04
C GLY A 566 -0.50 -33.32 -3.31
N GLN A 567 -0.23 -32.47 -2.32
CA GLN A 567 -1.27 -31.76 -1.56
C GLN A 567 -2.03 -30.73 -2.40
N LEU A 568 -1.36 -29.99 -3.28
CA LEU A 568 -2.01 -29.05 -4.20
C LEU A 568 -3.07 -29.75 -5.06
N LYS A 569 -2.74 -30.94 -5.58
CA LYS A 569 -3.67 -31.76 -6.38
C LYS A 569 -4.82 -32.30 -5.54
N GLN A 570 -4.52 -32.77 -4.32
CA GLN A 570 -5.53 -33.32 -3.41
C GLN A 570 -6.55 -32.27 -2.97
N LEU A 571 -6.09 -31.06 -2.65
CA LEU A 571 -6.94 -29.94 -2.22
C LEU A 571 -7.63 -29.21 -3.37
N LYS A 572 -7.20 -29.45 -4.63
CA LYS A 572 -7.59 -28.65 -5.79
C LYS A 572 -7.32 -27.16 -5.58
N THR A 573 -6.15 -26.85 -5.02
CA THR A 573 -5.75 -25.49 -4.69
C THR A 573 -5.85 -24.58 -5.93
N PRO A 574 -6.41 -23.37 -5.80
CA PRO A 574 -6.39 -22.39 -6.88
C PRO A 574 -4.95 -21.94 -7.12
N THR A 575 -4.39 -22.35 -8.26
CA THR A 575 -2.98 -22.09 -8.62
C THR A 575 -2.82 -20.95 -9.63
N ILE A 576 -3.91 -20.51 -10.26
CA ILE A 576 -3.93 -19.49 -11.30
C ILE A 576 -4.69 -18.28 -10.78
N PHE A 577 -4.11 -17.09 -10.94
CA PHE A 577 -4.81 -15.83 -10.70
C PHE A 577 -5.57 -15.42 -11.96
N HIS A 578 -6.88 -15.22 -11.82
CA HIS A 578 -7.77 -14.85 -12.94
C HIS A 578 -8.16 -13.36 -12.93
N GLY A 579 -7.53 -12.55 -12.08
CA GLY A 579 -7.90 -11.15 -11.83
C GLY A 579 -8.75 -10.98 -10.59
N TYR A 580 -8.83 -9.75 -10.05
CA TYR A 580 -9.55 -9.45 -8.80
C TYR A 580 -11.07 -9.55 -8.93
N ASN A 581 -11.61 -9.59 -10.15
CA ASN A 581 -13.05 -9.66 -10.44
C ASN A 581 -13.51 -11.06 -10.87
N SER A 582 -12.64 -12.07 -10.83
CA SER A 582 -12.97 -13.41 -11.35
C SER A 582 -13.95 -14.18 -10.46
N ASP A 583 -13.90 -13.92 -9.15
CA ASP A 583 -14.83 -14.48 -8.18
C ASP A 583 -15.97 -13.46 -7.93
N PRO A 584 -17.23 -13.89 -7.76
CA PRO A 584 -18.36 -13.00 -7.46
C PRO A 584 -18.37 -12.56 -5.97
N SER A 585 -17.19 -12.26 -5.41
CA SER A 585 -16.99 -11.92 -4.02
C SER A 585 -16.77 -10.43 -3.86
N TYR A 586 -17.34 -9.85 -2.81
CA TYR A 586 -17.05 -8.49 -2.39
C TYR A 586 -16.08 -8.51 -1.22
N PHE A 587 -15.17 -7.54 -1.17
CA PHE A 587 -14.21 -7.40 -0.08
C PHE A 587 -13.99 -5.92 0.24
N PRO A 588 -13.56 -5.59 1.47
CA PRO A 588 -13.28 -4.21 1.84
C PRO A 588 -11.98 -3.73 1.20
N PHE A 589 -11.96 -2.47 0.80
CA PHE A 589 -10.77 -1.78 0.31
C PHE A 589 -10.75 -0.34 0.83
N TRP A 590 -9.56 0.26 0.87
CA TRP A 590 -9.34 1.61 1.35
C TRP A 590 -8.89 2.49 0.19
N SER A 591 -9.56 3.64 0.07
CA SER A 591 -9.27 4.63 -0.95
C SER A 591 -9.02 5.99 -0.32
N SER A 592 -7.95 6.67 -0.73
CA SER A 592 -7.66 8.05 -0.30
C SER A 592 -7.43 8.94 -1.51
N GLU A 593 -8.39 9.84 -1.80
CA GLU A 593 -8.20 10.78 -2.90
C GLU A 593 -6.98 11.69 -2.66
N SER A 594 -6.74 12.08 -1.39
CA SER A 594 -5.58 12.88 -1.00
C SER A 594 -4.28 12.19 -1.43
N TYR A 595 -4.21 10.86 -1.27
CA TYR A 595 -3.06 10.08 -1.66
C TYR A 595 -2.90 10.00 -3.19
N THR A 596 -3.99 9.93 -3.95
CA THR A 596 -3.94 10.05 -5.42
C THR A 596 -3.44 11.42 -5.87
N TYR A 597 -3.91 12.50 -5.26
CA TYR A 597 -3.50 13.85 -5.65
C TYR A 597 -2.04 14.12 -5.34
N VAL A 598 -1.55 13.72 -4.17
CA VAL A 598 -0.15 13.99 -3.79
C VAL A 598 0.84 13.15 -4.58
N THR A 599 0.51 11.90 -4.89
CA THR A 599 1.38 11.05 -5.73
C THR A 599 1.37 11.51 -7.18
N SER A 600 0.25 12.05 -7.66
CA SER A 600 0.19 12.74 -8.95
C SER A 600 1.00 14.02 -8.95
N MET A 601 0.94 14.80 -7.88
CA MET A 601 1.76 16.00 -7.72
C MET A 601 3.26 15.64 -7.71
N LEU A 602 3.65 14.57 -7.02
CA LEU A 602 5.02 14.03 -7.03
C LEU A 602 5.45 13.65 -8.46
N ALA A 603 4.61 12.90 -9.19
CA ALA A 603 4.90 12.49 -10.57
C ALA A 603 5.09 13.68 -11.51
N LEU A 604 4.17 14.65 -11.49
CA LEU A 604 4.22 15.83 -12.35
C LEU A 604 5.40 16.75 -11.98
N SER A 605 5.63 16.97 -10.68
CA SER A 605 6.70 17.87 -10.22
C SER A 605 8.09 17.29 -10.47
N THR A 606 8.30 16.00 -10.22
CA THR A 606 9.58 15.34 -10.52
C THR A 606 9.87 15.35 -12.01
N PHE A 607 8.89 15.04 -12.87
CA PHE A 607 9.05 15.17 -14.33
C PHE A 607 9.43 16.61 -14.73
N ASN A 608 8.71 17.61 -14.20
CA ASN A 608 8.97 19.02 -14.47
C ASN A 608 10.36 19.51 -13.99
N ASN A 609 10.98 18.81 -13.04
CA ASN A 609 12.32 19.14 -12.53
C ASN A 609 13.46 18.36 -13.22
N ILE A 610 13.17 17.51 -14.20
CA ILE A 610 14.21 16.86 -15.00
C ILE A 610 14.87 17.90 -15.91
N ALA A 611 16.18 18.10 -15.76
CA ALA A 611 16.91 19.13 -16.49
C ALA A 611 16.82 18.93 -18.02
N ASP A 612 16.39 19.98 -18.72
CA ASP A 612 16.22 20.03 -20.17
C ASP A 612 17.56 19.91 -20.91
N ASN A 613 17.98 18.68 -21.18
CA ASN A 613 18.77 18.38 -22.39
C ASN A 613 18.00 17.46 -23.36
N ASP A 614 16.81 16.95 -22.99
CA ASP A 614 16.06 15.95 -23.78
C ASP A 614 14.54 16.22 -23.96
N ASN A 615 13.92 17.17 -23.24
CA ASN A 615 12.46 17.33 -23.30
C ASN A 615 11.97 18.21 -24.46
N ALA A 616 12.82 19.11 -24.98
CA ALA A 616 12.45 20.03 -26.05
C ALA A 616 12.32 19.37 -27.43
N SER A 617 12.86 18.15 -27.61
CA SER A 617 12.87 17.43 -28.90
C SER A 617 11.79 16.35 -29.04
N ASN A 618 11.10 15.96 -27.95
CA ASN A 618 10.14 14.84 -27.95
C ASN A 618 8.68 15.26 -27.83
N LEU A 619 8.38 16.55 -27.64
CA LEU A 619 7.02 17.11 -27.64
C LEU A 619 6.60 17.64 -29.02
N SER A 620 7.43 17.43 -30.06
CA SER A 620 7.24 17.93 -31.43
C SER A 620 7.25 16.82 -32.49
N VAL A 621 6.57 15.70 -32.24
CA VAL A 621 6.21 14.72 -33.28
C VAL A 621 4.74 14.38 -33.23
#